data_AF-A0A1A0H760-F1
#
_entry.id   AF-A0A1A0H760-F1
#
_cell.length_a   1.000
_cell.length_b   1.000
_cell.length_c   1.000
_cell.angle_alpha   90.00
_cell.angle_beta   90.00
_cell.angle_gamma   90.00
#
_symmetry.space_group_name_H-M   'P 1'
#
loop_
_entity.id
_entity.type
_entity.pdbx_description
1 polymer ?
#
loop_
_entity_poly.entity_id
_entity_poly.type
_entity_poly.pdbx_seq_one_letter_code
_entity_poly.pdbx_strand_id
1 'polypeptide(L)' 'MNLWQKWISLPVKMRYYIGGSTAVFALIGDYATAQINEEITNRKKILNEIEEGRS' A
#
# COMPACT_ATOMS: atom_id res chain seq x y z
N MET A 1 -9.80 -15.10 -26.51
CA MET A 1 -10.59 -14.95 -25.27
C MET A 1 -10.06 -13.75 -24.50
N ASN A 2 -10.88 -12.71 -24.31
CA ASN A 2 -10.50 -11.47 -23.61
C ASN A 2 -10.28 -11.74 -22.10
N LEU A 3 -9.49 -10.92 -21.43
CA LEU A 3 -9.22 -10.98 -19.98
C LEU A 3 -10.51 -11.00 -19.15
N TRP A 4 -11.49 -10.18 -19.54
CA TRP A 4 -12.80 -10.18 -18.89
C TRP A 4 -13.54 -11.52 -19.01
N GLN A 5 -13.44 -12.17 -20.17
CA GLN A 5 -14.05 -13.49 -20.39
C GLN A 5 -13.35 -14.57 -19.54
N LYS A 6 -12.02 -14.49 -19.41
CA LYS A 6 -11.26 -15.34 -18.48
C LYS A 6 -11.69 -15.11 -17.03
N TRP A 7 -11.90 -13.87 -16.62
CA TRP A 7 -12.35 -13.53 -15.26
C TRP A 7 -13.73 -14.09 -14.94
N ILE A 8 -14.71 -13.93 -15.84
CA ILE A 8 -16.07 -14.45 -15.64
C ILE A 8 -16.12 -15.98 -15.71
N SER A 9 -15.21 -16.62 -16.45
CA SER A 9 -15.11 -18.09 -16.48
C SER A 9 -14.69 -18.72 -15.14
N LEU A 10 -14.17 -17.92 -14.19
CA LEU A 10 -13.78 -18.42 -12.88
C LEU A 10 -15.01 -18.69 -11.99
N PRO A 11 -14.95 -19.75 -11.16
CA PRO A 11 -15.95 -19.99 -10.12
C PRO A 11 -16.15 -18.76 -9.23
N VAL A 12 -17.39 -18.51 -8.81
CA VAL A 12 -17.76 -17.35 -7.98
C VAL A 12 -16.90 -17.25 -6.72
N LYS A 13 -16.65 -18.39 -6.05
CA LYS A 13 -15.78 -18.46 -4.86
C LYS A 13 -14.36 -17.98 -5.14
N MET A 14 -13.81 -18.31 -6.31
CA MET A 14 -12.46 -17.93 -6.69
C MET A 14 -12.36 -16.44 -7.00
N ARG A 15 -13.39 -15.85 -7.61
CA ARG A 15 -13.47 -14.40 -7.81
C ARG A 15 -13.51 -13.64 -6.49
N TYR A 16 -14.30 -14.10 -5.52
CA TYR A 16 -14.35 -13.50 -4.18
C TYR A 16 -13.06 -13.69 -3.41
N TYR A 17 -12.41 -14.86 -3.54
CA TYR A 17 -11.12 -15.09 -2.92
C TYR A 17 -10.07 -14.11 -3.44
N ILE A 18 -9.95 -13.96 -4.76
CA ILE A 18 -9.00 -13.03 -5.38
C ILE A 18 -9.32 -11.59 -5.01
N GLY A 19 -10.59 -11.16 -5.12
CA GLY A 19 -11.00 -9.80 -4.76
C GLY A 19 -10.76 -9.49 -3.28
N GLY A 20 -11.13 -10.43 -2.39
CA GLY A 20 -10.94 -10.30 -0.95
C GLY A 20 -9.46 -10.29 -0.55
N SER A 21 -8.65 -11.19 -1.11
CA SER A 21 -7.21 -11.20 -0.84
C SER A 21 -6.55 -9.92 -1.31
N THR A 22 -6.89 -9.41 -2.49
CA THR A 22 -6.35 -8.14 -3.00
C THR A 22 -6.70 -6.98 -2.08
N ALA A 23 -7.94 -6.91 -1.59
CA ALA A 23 -8.36 -5.87 -0.65
C ALA A 23 -7.57 -5.96 0.68
N VAL A 24 -7.41 -7.16 1.24
CA VAL A 24 -6.64 -7.35 2.48
C VAL A 24 -5.18 -6.97 2.29
N PHE A 25 -4.55 -7.39 1.19
CA PHE A 25 -3.16 -7.02 0.89
C PHE A 25 -3.00 -5.52 0.68
N ALA A 26 -3.95 -4.86 0.03
CA ALA A 26 -3.92 -3.40 -0.13
C ALA A 26 -3.95 -2.70 1.23
N LEU A 27 -4.84 -3.10 2.14
CA LEU A 27 -4.92 -2.52 3.48
C LEU A 27 -3.64 -2.72 4.30
N ILE A 28 -3.02 -3.90 4.21
CA ILE A 28 -1.74 -4.17 4.88
C ILE A 28 -0.62 -3.32 4.27
N GLY A 29 -0.59 -3.20 2.94
CA GLY A 29 0.37 -2.37 2.23
C GLY A 29 0.25 -0.89 2.58
N ASP A 30 -0.98 -0.37 2.65
CA ASP A 30 -1.26 1.02 3.05
C ASP A 30 -0.77 1.27 4.49
N TYR A 31 -1.04 0.35 5.42
CA TYR A 31 -0.59 0.46 6.80
C TYR A 31 0.94 0.47 6.92
N ALA A 32 1.62 -0.45 6.24
CA ALA A 32 3.08 -0.52 6.24
C ALA A 32 3.71 0.75 5.62
N THR A 33 3.13 1.22 4.51
CA THR A 33 3.60 2.43 3.82
C THR A 33 3.39 3.67 4.66
N ALA A 34 2.26 3.77 5.37
CA ALA A 34 1.98 4.89 6.27
C ALA A 34 3.03 5.00 7.38
N GLN A 35 3.39 3.90 8.04
CA GLN A 35 4.44 3.90 9.06
C GLN A 35 5.81 4.33 8.51
N ILE A 36 6.20 3.77 7.37
CA ILE A 36 7.47 4.13 6.72
C ILE A 36 7.49 5.63 6.38
N ASN A 37 6.37 6.15 5.86
CA ASN A 37 6.27 7.55 5.50
C ASN A 37 6.35 8.48 6.73
N GLU A 38 5.69 8.13 7.83
CA GLU A 38 5.80 8.87 9.09
C GLU A 38 7.25 8.92 9.60
N GLU A 39 7.97 7.79 9.53
CA GLU A 39 9.37 7.74 9.93
C GLU A 39 10.26 8.62 9.03
N ILE A 40 10.08 8.56 7.71
CA ILE A 40 10.80 9.40 6.75
C ILE A 40 10.51 10.88 7.01
N THR A 41 9.25 11.25 7.24
CA THR A 41 8.87 12.64 7.53
C THR A 41 9.49 13.13 8.82
N ASN A 42 9.51 12.33 9.88
CA ASN A 42 10.14 12.71 11.15
C ASN A 42 11.66 12.84 11.03
N ARG A 43 12.33 11.91 10.33
CA ARG A 43 13.77 12.01 10.04
C ARG A 43 14.09 13.29 9.25
N LYS A 44 13.28 13.64 8.25
CA LYS A 44 13.44 14.89 7.49
C LYS A 44 13.26 16.13 8.36
N LYS A 45 12.26 16.15 9.25
CA LYS A 45 12.06 17.27 10.20
C LYS A 45 13.29 17.48 11.09
N ILE A 46 13.80 16.41 11.70
CA ILE A 46 14.99 16.48 12.57
C ILE A 46 16.21 17.00 11.80
N LEU A 47 16.43 16.53 10.57
CA LEU A 47 17.54 17.01 9.75
C LEU A 47 17.44 18.50 9.45
N ASN A 48 16.24 18.98 9.08
CA ASN A 48 16.02 20.40 8.83
C ASN A 48 16.24 21.25 10.08
N GLU A 49 15.76 20.80 11.25
CA GLU A 49 16.00 21.50 12.53
C GLU A 49 17.50 21.58 12.88
N ILE A 50 18.27 20.52 12.58
CA ILE A 50 19.72 20.51 12.76
C ILE A 50 20.41 21.48 11.79
N GLU A 51 19.96 21.55 10.54
CA GLU A 51 20.51 22.47 9.53
C GLU A 51 20.19 23.94 9.84
N GLU A 52 18.96 24.25 10.24
CA GLU A 52 18.54 25.59 10.65
C GLU A 52 19.25 26.04 11.93
N GLY A 53 19.45 25.15 12.91
CA GLY A 53 20.19 25.45 14.14
C GLY A 53 21.71 25.59 13.95
N ARG A 54 22.24 25.26 12.76
CA ARG A 54 23.66 25.38 12.40
C ARG A 54 23.98 26.63 11.58
N SER A 55 22.96 27.35 11.10
CA SER A 55 23.06 28.64 10.40
C SER A 55 22.94 29.81 11.37
#